data_AF-A0A846YDD7-F1
#
_entry.id   AF-A0A846YDD7-F1
#
_cell.length_a   1.000
_cell.length_b   1.000
_cell.length_c   1.000
_cell.angle_alpha   90.00
_cell.angle_beta   90.00
_cell.angle_gamma   90.00
#
_symmetry.space_group_name_H-M   'P 1'
#
loop_
_entity.id
_entity.type
_entity.pdbx_description
1 polymer ?
#
loop_
_entity_poly.entity_id
_entity_poly.type
_entity_poly.pdbx_seq_one_letter_code
_entity_poly.pdbx_strand_id
1 'polypeptide(L)'
;MKKNIVSAAGLATAGISGLAFVAIIGSGTAQAAPRDCTVERDLFGASAICRPDGGSNYVLRVECLGLYANGPFPLYAVGPYHTLSYPFTPSGDRVTAGCTGAGPGILAVATNAYVEVYQR
;
A
#
# COMPACT_ATOMS: atom_id res chain seq x y z
N MET A 1 -21.98 -47.31 18.33
CA MET A 1 -22.84 -47.06 19.51
C MET A 1 -22.12 -46.11 20.46
N LYS A 2 -22.81 -45.03 20.87
CA LYS A 2 -22.74 -44.25 22.13
C LYS A 2 -21.34 -43.83 22.64
N LYS A 3 -20.99 -42.54 22.47
CA LYS A 3 -21.13 -41.42 23.46
C LYS A 3 -20.17 -41.61 24.65
N ASN A 4 -19.31 -40.64 24.98
CA ASN A 4 -19.71 -39.51 25.84
C ASN A 4 -18.81 -38.27 25.65
N ILE A 5 -19.47 -37.14 25.36
CA ILE A 5 -19.01 -35.78 25.66
C ILE A 5 -19.42 -35.52 27.11
N VAL A 6 -18.49 -35.07 27.96
CA VAL A 6 -18.80 -34.47 29.26
C VAL A 6 -17.77 -33.37 29.57
N SER A 7 -18.29 -32.13 29.67
CA SER A 7 -18.03 -31.03 30.61
C SER A 7 -16.61 -30.74 31.12
N ALA A 8 -16.25 -29.55 31.58
CA ALA A 8 -16.75 -28.17 31.57
C ALA A 8 -15.71 -27.40 32.44
N ALA A 9 -15.90 -26.10 32.55
CA ALA A 9 -15.39 -25.24 33.64
C ALA A 9 -13.97 -24.67 33.50
N GLY A 10 -13.95 -23.34 33.46
CA GLY A 10 -12.77 -22.50 33.53
C GLY A 10 -13.09 -21.04 33.25
N LEU A 11 -14.19 -20.51 33.81
CA LEU A 11 -14.42 -19.07 33.86
C LEU A 11 -13.39 -18.48 34.85
N ALA A 12 -12.28 -17.98 34.33
CA ALA A 12 -11.38 -17.11 35.08
C ALA A 12 -11.62 -15.67 34.64
N THR A 13 -12.62 -15.05 35.24
CA THR A 13 -12.74 -13.59 35.32
C THR A 13 -11.60 -13.05 36.19
N ALA A 14 -10.62 -12.41 35.57
CA ALA A 14 -9.68 -11.51 36.24
C ALA A 14 -9.75 -10.17 35.50
N GLY A 15 -10.19 -9.14 36.22
CA GLY A 15 -10.50 -7.82 35.66
C GLY A 15 -9.28 -7.09 35.10
N ILE A 16 -9.52 -6.39 34.01
CA ILE A 16 -8.68 -5.27 33.56
C ILE A 16 -9.64 -4.11 33.31
N SER A 17 -9.84 -3.27 34.33
CA SER A 17 -10.34 -1.92 34.12
C SER A 17 -9.22 -1.13 33.45
N GLY A 18 -9.31 -0.98 32.13
CA GLY A 18 -8.36 -0.21 31.33
C GLY A 18 -8.86 -0.08 29.91
N LEU A 19 -9.45 1.07 29.60
CA LEU A 19 -9.66 1.67 28.26
C LEU A 19 -9.85 0.66 27.11
N ALA A 20 -11.09 0.25 26.89
CA ALA A 20 -11.48 -0.50 25.69
C ALA A 20 -11.44 0.41 24.45
N PHE A 21 -10.25 0.63 23.88
CA PHE A 21 -10.13 0.87 22.45
C PHE A 21 -10.30 -0.48 21.75
N VAL A 22 -11.54 -0.85 21.45
CA VAL A 22 -11.81 -1.90 20.47
C VAL A 22 -11.37 -1.33 19.13
N ALA A 23 -10.12 -1.55 18.76
CA ALA A 23 -9.72 -1.44 17.37
C ALA A 23 -10.56 -2.48 16.62
N ILE A 24 -11.53 -2.00 15.85
CA ILE A 24 -12.13 -2.81 14.79
C ILE A 24 -10.96 -3.14 13.87
N ILE A 25 -10.36 -4.32 14.05
CA ILE A 25 -9.53 -4.92 13.02
C ILE A 25 -10.54 -5.29 11.94
N GLY A 26 -10.85 -4.29 11.10
CA GLY A 26 -11.59 -4.54 9.89
C GLY A 26 -10.82 -5.62 9.15
N SER A 27 -11.46 -6.75 8.89
CA SER A 27 -11.05 -7.67 7.85
C SER A 27 -11.23 -6.97 6.50
N GLY A 28 -10.48 -5.89 6.29
CA GLY A 28 -10.22 -5.38 4.97
C GLY A 28 -9.49 -6.50 4.27
N THR A 29 -9.97 -6.88 3.10
CA THR A 29 -9.16 -7.66 2.17
C THR A 29 -7.92 -6.81 1.92
N ALA A 30 -6.80 -7.15 2.57
CA ALA A 30 -5.51 -6.69 2.11
C ALA A 30 -5.43 -7.21 0.68
N GLN A 31 -5.69 -6.33 -0.30
CA GLN A 31 -5.56 -6.64 -1.71
C GLN A 31 -4.14 -7.17 -1.84
N ALA A 32 -4.01 -8.48 -2.08
CA ALA A 32 -2.72 -9.11 -2.22
C ALA A 32 -2.02 -8.36 -3.36
N ALA A 33 -0.90 -7.70 -3.03
CA ALA A 33 -0.05 -7.11 -4.05
C ALA A 33 0.19 -8.17 -5.15
N PRO A 34 0.14 -7.81 -6.44
CA PRO A 34 0.27 -8.79 -7.51
C PRO A 34 1.59 -9.55 -7.33
N ARG A 35 1.50 -10.87 -7.10
CA ARG A 35 2.67 -11.68 -6.70
C ARG A 35 3.72 -11.83 -7.81
N ASP A 36 3.33 -11.54 -9.05
CA ASP A 36 4.16 -11.65 -10.25
C ASP A 36 4.72 -10.30 -10.74
N CYS A 37 4.84 -9.31 -9.85
CA CYS A 37 5.51 -8.04 -10.13
C CYS A 37 6.87 -7.95 -9.43
N THR A 38 7.91 -7.59 -10.18
CA THR A 38 9.20 -7.18 -9.62
C THR A 38 9.21 -5.67 -9.50
N VAL A 39 9.43 -5.15 -8.28
CA VAL A 39 9.51 -3.71 -8.01
C VAL A 39 10.94 -3.37 -7.60
N GLU A 40 11.53 -2.40 -8.29
CA GLU A 40 12.88 -1.90 -8.04
C GLU A 40 12.80 -0.43 -7.65
N ARG A 41 13.23 -0.10 -6.43
CA ARG A 41 13.14 1.24 -5.87
C ARG A 41 14.49 1.93 -5.94
N ASP A 42 14.48 3.17 -6.43
CA ASP A 42 15.63 4.08 -6.44
C ASP A 42 15.45 5.19 -5.40
N LEU A 43 16.47 6.04 -5.22
CA LEU A 43 16.42 7.17 -4.28
C LEU A 43 15.25 8.13 -4.53
N PHE A 44 14.84 8.31 -5.79
CA PHE A 44 13.86 9.33 -6.19
C PHE A 44 12.58 8.74 -6.80
N GLY A 45 12.39 7.42 -6.76
CA GLY A 45 11.26 6.78 -7.42
C GLY A 45 11.31 5.26 -7.35
N ALA A 46 10.55 4.62 -8.23
CA ALA A 46 10.61 3.18 -8.44
C ALA A 46 10.22 2.81 -9.87
N SER A 47 10.58 1.59 -10.24
CA SER A 47 10.11 0.91 -11.43
C SER A 47 9.46 -0.41 -11.06
N ALA A 48 8.50 -0.86 -11.87
CA ALA A 48 7.87 -2.16 -11.74
C ALA A 48 7.79 -2.86 -13.09
N ILE A 49 7.97 -4.17 -13.06
CA ILE A 49 7.77 -5.07 -14.19
C ILE A 49 6.81 -6.16 -13.74
N CYS A 50 5.66 -6.26 -14.40
CA CYS A 50 4.60 -7.21 -14.06
C CYS A 50 4.34 -8.14 -15.25
N ARG A 51 4.25 -9.44 -14.98
CA ARG A 51 3.96 -10.44 -16.02
C ARG A 51 2.47 -10.43 -16.41
N PRO A 52 2.09 -10.71 -17.68
CA PRO A 52 0.70 -10.69 -18.11
C PRO A 52 -0.20 -11.61 -17.27
N ASP A 53 -1.34 -11.07 -16.84
CA ASP A 53 -2.32 -11.71 -15.95
C ASP A 53 -3.70 -11.87 -16.61
N GLY A 54 -3.90 -11.33 -17.82
CA GLY A 54 -5.10 -11.58 -18.61
C GLY A 54 -6.27 -10.61 -18.41
N GLY A 55 -6.04 -9.42 -17.81
CA GLY A 55 -7.04 -8.33 -17.87
C GLY A 55 -6.96 -7.27 -16.78
N SER A 56 -6.26 -7.52 -15.66
CA SER A 56 -6.17 -6.56 -14.55
C SER A 56 -5.40 -5.29 -14.95
N ASN A 57 -5.87 -4.11 -14.51
CA ASN A 57 -5.12 -2.87 -14.58
C ASN A 57 -4.45 -2.57 -13.23
N TYR A 58 -3.17 -2.24 -13.29
CA TYR A 58 -2.32 -1.96 -12.14
C TYR A 58 -1.88 -0.50 -12.09
N VAL A 59 -1.49 -0.06 -10.90
CA VAL A 59 -0.76 1.20 -10.69
C VAL A 59 0.46 0.92 -9.82
N LEU A 60 1.58 1.56 -10.15
CA LEU A 60 2.75 1.59 -9.29
C LEU A 60 2.60 2.76 -8.33
N ARG A 61 2.46 2.48 -7.04
CA ARG A 61 2.48 3.46 -5.97
C ARG A 61 3.88 3.60 -5.42
N VAL A 62 4.35 4.85 -5.33
CA VAL A 62 5.62 5.20 -4.69
C VAL A 62 5.32 6.12 -3.52
N GLU A 63 5.74 5.71 -2.34
CA GLU A 63 5.68 6.54 -1.14
C GLU A 63 6.92 7.43 -1.11
N CYS A 64 6.69 8.73 -0.96
CA CYS A 64 7.69 9.77 -1.05
C CYS A 64 7.71 10.59 0.25
N LEU A 65 8.87 11.11 0.61
CA LEU A 65 9.05 12.04 1.73
C LEU A 65 9.91 13.21 1.29
N GLY A 66 9.38 14.43 1.37
CA GLY A 66 10.13 15.63 1.04
C GLY A 66 9.27 16.86 0.78
N LEU A 67 9.83 17.80 0.01
CA LEU A 67 9.17 19.03 -0.42
C LEU A 67 8.32 18.76 -1.66
N TYR A 68 7.02 19.01 -1.58
CA TYR A 68 6.09 18.81 -2.69
C TYR A 68 5.13 19.99 -2.86
N ALA A 69 4.55 20.13 -4.05
CA ALA A 69 3.55 21.14 -4.34
C ALA A 69 2.22 20.78 -3.65
N ASN A 70 1.71 21.68 -2.80
CA ASN A 70 0.45 21.52 -2.08
C ASN A 70 -0.59 22.54 -2.58
N GLY A 71 -0.93 22.45 -3.86
CA GLY A 71 -1.86 23.35 -4.53
C GLY A 71 -1.20 24.27 -5.55
N PRO A 72 -1.84 25.40 -5.92
CA PRO A 72 -1.26 26.34 -6.88
C PRO A 72 0.04 26.93 -6.35
N PHE A 73 0.98 27.14 -7.26
CA PHE A 73 2.24 27.81 -6.96
C PHE A 73 2.01 29.17 -6.25
N PRO A 74 2.80 29.54 -5.22
CA PRO A 74 3.98 28.86 -4.67
C PRO A 74 3.71 28.04 -3.40
N LEU A 75 2.55 27.39 -3.29
CA LEU A 75 2.23 26.60 -2.10
C LEU A 75 3.00 25.29 -2.08
N TYR A 76 3.98 25.18 -1.20
CA TYR A 76 4.74 23.96 -0.93
C TYR A 76 4.48 23.46 0.48
N ALA A 77 4.52 22.13 0.62
CA ALA A 77 4.52 21.47 1.91
C ALA A 77 5.73 20.53 2.00
N VAL A 78 6.16 20.26 3.23
CA VAL A 78 7.18 19.25 3.52
C VAL A 78 6.51 18.13 4.28
N GLY A 79 6.60 16.91 3.76
CA GLY A 79 5.96 15.76 4.41
C GLY A 79 5.89 14.53 3.51
N PRO A 80 5.19 13.49 4.00
CA PRO A 80 4.92 12.30 3.21
C PRO A 80 3.85 12.59 2.17
N TYR A 81 4.01 12.01 0.98
CA TYR A 81 3.01 11.97 -0.07
C TYR A 81 3.24 10.72 -0.92
N HIS A 82 2.32 10.39 -1.80
CA HIS A 82 2.51 9.29 -2.74
C HIS A 82 2.38 9.80 -4.17
N THR A 83 3.10 9.15 -5.09
CA THR A 83 2.89 9.30 -6.52
C THR A 83 2.41 7.98 -7.11
N LEU A 84 1.59 8.10 -8.14
CA LEU A 84 1.06 6.96 -8.88
C LEU A 84 1.58 7.02 -10.31
N SER A 85 1.93 5.86 -10.86
CA SER A 85 2.05 5.73 -12.31
C SER A 85 0.68 5.89 -12.96
N TYR A 86 0.68 6.13 -14.28
CA TYR A 86 -0.53 5.92 -15.06
C TYR A 86 -0.99 4.45 -14.92
N PRO A 87 -2.31 4.17 -14.92
CA PRO A 87 -2.80 2.79 -14.93
C PRO A 87 -2.24 2.03 -16.13
N PHE A 88 -1.74 0.81 -15.90
CA PHE A 88 -1.16 -0.01 -16.95
C PHE A 88 -1.69 -1.44 -16.89
N THR A 89 -1.84 -2.05 -18.06
CA THR A 89 -2.09 -3.49 -18.19
C THR A 89 -0.74 -4.22 -18.15
N PRO A 90 -0.59 -5.30 -17.36
CA PRO A 90 0.67 -6.03 -17.28
C PRO A 90 1.02 -6.68 -18.62
N SER A 91 2.13 -6.25 -19.22
CA SER A 91 2.67 -6.73 -20.50
C SER A 91 4.09 -7.30 -20.39
N GLY A 92 4.73 -7.17 -19.22
CA GLY A 92 6.17 -7.38 -19.05
C GLY A 92 7.00 -6.12 -19.30
N ASP A 93 6.38 -4.99 -19.65
CA ASP A 93 7.08 -3.72 -19.80
C ASP A 93 7.46 -3.11 -18.44
N ARG A 94 8.53 -2.30 -18.45
CA ARG A 94 8.97 -1.52 -17.29
C ARG A 94 8.16 -0.24 -17.18
N VAL A 95 7.46 -0.08 -16.06
CA VAL A 95 6.71 1.13 -15.70
C VAL A 95 7.46 1.87 -14.59
N THR A 96 7.53 3.20 -14.67
CA THR A 96 8.27 4.01 -13.69
C THR A 96 7.39 5.09 -13.08
N ALA A 97 7.58 5.36 -11.79
CA ALA A 97 6.98 6.49 -11.09
C ALA A 97 8.05 7.18 -10.22
N GLY A 98 8.05 8.51 -10.22
CA GLY A 98 9.03 9.32 -9.51
C GLY A 98 8.40 10.19 -8.45
N CYS A 99 9.17 10.52 -7.41
CA CYS A 99 8.79 11.49 -6.40
C CYS A 99 8.92 12.93 -6.92
N THR A 100 9.87 13.21 -7.81
CA THR A 100 10.18 14.56 -8.29
C THR A 100 9.23 15.08 -9.39
N GLY A 101 8.26 14.27 -9.84
CA GLY A 101 7.33 14.62 -10.93
C GLY A 101 6.09 15.43 -10.52
N ALA A 102 5.94 15.78 -9.23
CA ALA A 102 4.70 16.38 -8.71
C ALA A 102 4.64 17.93 -8.84
N GLY A 103 5.55 18.57 -9.58
CA GLY A 103 5.64 20.02 -9.74
C GLY A 103 7.07 20.59 -9.79
N PRO A 104 7.25 21.87 -10.15
CA PRO A 104 8.56 22.51 -10.23
C PRO A 104 9.20 22.64 -8.84
N GLY A 105 10.52 22.40 -8.76
CA GLY A 105 11.28 22.58 -7.52
C GLY A 105 11.02 21.51 -6.43
N ILE A 106 10.37 20.40 -6.78
CA ILE A 106 10.10 19.31 -5.84
C ILE A 106 11.36 18.48 -5.61
N LEU A 107 11.62 18.18 -4.33
CA LEU A 107 12.71 17.33 -3.90
C LEU A 107 12.20 16.38 -2.83
N ALA A 108 12.19 15.10 -3.13
CA ALA A 108 11.74 14.07 -2.21
C ALA A 108 12.39 12.74 -2.53
N VAL A 109 12.49 11.89 -1.52
CA VAL A 109 13.06 10.55 -1.63
C VAL A 109 11.97 9.49 -1.54
N ALA A 110 12.16 8.37 -2.24
CA ALA A 110 11.26 7.24 -2.16
C ALA A 110 11.50 6.44 -0.87
N THR A 111 10.47 6.32 -0.04
CA THR A 111 10.50 5.58 1.23
C THR A 111 9.90 4.20 1.12
N ASN A 112 9.05 3.96 0.12
CA ASN A 112 8.48 2.64 -0.21
C ASN A 112 7.96 2.62 -1.66
N ALA A 113 7.76 1.45 -2.23
CA ALA A 113 7.11 1.29 -3.53
C ALA A 113 6.46 -0.09 -3.68
N TYR A 114 5.26 -0.14 -4.24
CA TYR A 114 4.55 -1.38 -4.49
C TYR A 114 3.46 -1.21 -5.56
N VAL A 115 3.04 -2.34 -6.16
CA VAL A 115 2.00 -2.36 -7.19
C VAL A 115 0.65 -2.66 -6.54
N GLU A 116 -0.37 -1.91 -6.92
CA GLU A 116 -1.76 -2.10 -6.51
C GLU A 116 -2.65 -2.41 -7.71
N VAL A 117 -3.72 -3.17 -7.49
CA VAL A 117 -4.79 -3.37 -8.48
C VAL A 117 -5.61 -2.08 -8.54
N TYR A 118 -5.64 -1.44 -9.70
CA TYR A 118 -6.46 -0.25 -9.94
C TYR A 118 -7.90 -0.64 -10.32
N GLN A 119 -8.03 -1.53 -11.30
CA GLN A 119 -9.32 -2.07 -11.78
C GLN A 119 -9.13 -3.51 -12.26
N ARG A 120 -10.15 -4.34 -12.12
CA ARG A 120 -10.22 -5.70 -12.68
C ARG A 120 -11.21 -5.78 -13.82
#